data_AF-A0A2E9UML9-F1
#
_entry.id   AF-A0A2E9UML9-F1
#
_cell.length_a   1.000
_cell.length_b   1.000
_cell.length_c   1.000
_cell.angle_alpha   90.00
_cell.angle_beta   90.00
_cell.angle_gamma   90.00
#
_symmetry.space_group_name_H-M   'P 1'
#
loop_
_entity.id
_entity.type
_entity.pdbx_description
1 polymer ?
#
loop_
_entity_poly.entity_id
_entity_poly.type
_entity_poly.pdbx_seq_one_letter_code
_entity_poly.pdbx_strand_id
1 'polypeptide(L)'
;MSLGAVAPGQPIVVQIFGGFLPVVPVGTVSLFPTLDPGSRPFMVIDVESLLGFVELRGLVNISANEIFVDIDPEGHAATARRIRQVFRAGSLLDREARIEDSVIDPLTVAGWRGMGFVALIVGGGALVLGYFTYLVAHSNRTIHDSAYLRAMGLSKPGFMRSALIEHGIVAGIGVIVGIASGLVASRVAVGAIAHSETGRELLPPFILQTSWWPVATILVLAAGAGIIGVVSAFIGFLRTPLHELTRSAE
;
A
#
# COMPACT_ATOMS: atom_id res chain seq x y z
N MET A 1 17.48 23.82 -16.51
CA MET A 1 18.78 23.52 -15.89
C MET A 1 18.46 23.00 -14.50
N SER A 2 18.35 21.69 -14.29
CA SER A 2 18.17 21.18 -12.93
C SER A 2 19.46 21.46 -12.18
N LEU A 3 19.35 22.06 -11.00
CA LEU A 3 20.43 22.01 -10.01
C LEU A 3 20.56 20.54 -9.64
N GLY A 4 21.30 19.78 -10.46
CA GLY A 4 21.78 18.46 -10.14
C GLY A 4 22.44 18.55 -8.78
N ALA A 5 21.97 17.72 -7.86
CA ALA A 5 22.33 17.68 -6.45
C ALA A 5 23.79 18.09 -6.23
N VAL A 6 23.99 19.28 -5.67
CA VAL A 6 25.32 19.68 -5.20
C VAL A 6 25.71 18.65 -4.15
N ALA A 7 26.85 17.97 -4.39
CA ALA A 7 27.33 16.95 -3.49
C ALA A 7 27.53 17.55 -2.09
N PRO A 8 27.04 16.89 -1.03
CA PRO A 8 27.28 17.35 0.33
C PRO A 8 28.78 17.59 0.59
N GLY A 9 29.11 18.68 1.29
CA GLY A 9 30.47 19.06 1.65
C GLY A 9 31.22 19.92 0.63
N GLN A 10 30.69 20.15 -0.58
CA GLN A 10 31.31 21.10 -1.51
C GLN A 10 30.76 22.52 -1.31
N PRO A 11 31.62 23.52 -1.02
CA PRO A 11 31.17 24.90 -0.88
C PRO A 11 30.66 25.44 -2.21
N ILE A 12 29.48 26.05 -2.18
CA ILE A 12 28.86 26.72 -3.33
C ILE A 12 28.47 28.14 -2.95
N VAL A 13 28.27 29.00 -3.95
CA VAL A 13 27.76 30.35 -3.73
C VAL A 13 26.33 30.41 -4.23
N VAL A 14 25.43 30.84 -3.36
CA VAL A 14 24.01 31.05 -3.69
C VAL A 14 23.65 32.52 -3.54
N GLN A 15 22.69 32.99 -4.34
CA GLN A 15 22.19 34.34 -4.24
C GLN A 15 20.89 34.36 -3.43
N ILE A 16 20.87 35.10 -2.32
CA ILE A 16 19.70 35.25 -1.45
C ILE A 16 19.48 36.74 -1.21
N PHE A 17 18.26 37.23 -1.51
CA PHE A 17 17.89 38.65 -1.38
C PHE A 17 18.91 39.64 -1.99
N GLY A 18 19.52 39.26 -3.12
CA GLY A 18 20.52 40.08 -3.83
C GLY A 18 21.96 39.95 -3.31
N GLY A 19 22.17 39.32 -2.15
CA GLY A 19 23.49 39.01 -1.62
C GLY A 19 24.02 37.64 -2.09
N PHE A 20 25.33 37.52 -2.28
CA PHE A 20 26.00 36.25 -2.54
C PHE A 20 26.49 35.64 -1.22
N LEU A 21 26.00 34.45 -0.88
CA LEU A 21 26.33 33.73 0.33
C LEU A 21 27.05 32.41 -0.01
N PRO A 22 28.26 32.18 0.52
CA PRO A 22 28.86 30.86 0.46
C PRO A 22 28.11 29.93 1.43
N VAL A 23 27.65 28.79 0.92
CA VAL A 23 26.96 27.75 1.71
C VAL A 23 27.64 26.41 1.47
N VAL A 24 27.65 25.57 2.51
CA VAL A 24 28.15 24.19 2.44
C VAL A 24 26.95 23.27 2.60
N PRO A 25 26.48 22.58 1.55
CA PRO A 25 25.38 21.65 1.66
C PRO A 25 25.75 20.49 2.59
N VAL A 26 24.93 20.22 3.60
CA VAL A 26 25.16 19.11 4.55
C VAL A 26 24.36 17.85 4.20
N GLY A 27 23.37 17.98 3.32
CA GLY A 27 22.50 16.90 2.92
C GLY A 27 21.53 17.32 1.82
N THR A 28 20.68 16.38 1.41
CA THR A 28 19.69 16.59 0.34
C THR A 28 18.31 16.19 0.83
N VAL A 29 17.31 16.99 0.51
CA VAL A 29 15.89 16.71 0.77
C VAL A 29 15.09 16.93 -0.49
N SER A 30 14.09 16.08 -0.73
CA SER A 30 13.28 16.13 -1.96
C SER A 30 12.05 17.02 -1.84
N LEU A 31 11.50 17.17 -0.63
CA LEU A 31 10.26 17.88 -0.37
C LEU A 31 10.41 18.75 0.88
N PHE A 32 9.80 19.93 0.85
CA PHE A 32 9.64 20.80 2.01
C PHE A 32 8.19 21.25 2.06
N PRO A 33 7.59 21.43 3.26
CA PRO A 33 6.21 21.94 3.37
C PRO A 33 6.01 23.19 2.49
N THR A 34 4.81 23.32 1.92
CA THR A 34 4.36 24.44 1.04
C THR A 34 5.14 24.67 -0.27
N LEU A 35 6.24 23.95 -0.53
CA LEU A 35 7.07 24.12 -1.73
C LEU A 35 6.89 22.98 -2.76
N ASP A 36 6.72 23.34 -4.04
CA ASP A 36 6.74 22.40 -5.18
C ASP A 36 8.11 22.44 -5.88
N PRO A 37 8.98 21.42 -5.67
CA PRO A 37 10.30 21.33 -6.30
C PRO A 37 10.23 21.24 -7.84
N GLY A 38 9.13 20.74 -8.39
CA GLY A 38 8.90 20.68 -9.83
C GLY A 38 8.54 22.04 -10.44
N SER A 39 8.22 23.04 -9.63
CA SER A 39 7.98 24.42 -10.08
C SER A 39 9.19 25.31 -9.84
N ARG A 40 9.80 25.22 -8.65
CA ARG A 40 10.95 26.04 -8.24
C ARG A 40 11.87 25.22 -7.33
N PRO A 41 13.20 25.25 -7.56
CA PRO A 41 14.13 24.64 -6.62
C PRO A 41 14.09 25.36 -5.28
N PHE A 42 14.35 24.63 -4.20
CA PHE A 42 14.39 25.19 -2.85
C PHE A 42 15.67 24.74 -2.12
N MET A 43 16.01 25.46 -1.05
CA MET A 43 17.09 25.12 -0.13
C MET A 43 16.62 25.35 1.29
N VAL A 44 17.01 24.46 2.20
CA VAL A 44 16.79 24.64 3.64
C VAL A 44 18.10 25.09 4.25
N ILE A 45 18.09 26.23 4.93
CA ILE A 45 19.26 26.84 5.56
C ILE A 45 18.89 27.10 7.02
N ASP A 46 19.88 26.96 7.90
CA ASP A 46 19.75 27.37 9.28
C ASP A 46 19.44 28.87 9.39
N VAL A 47 18.33 29.22 10.04
CA VAL A 47 17.82 30.59 10.12
C VAL A 47 18.75 31.48 10.91
N GLU A 48 19.32 30.99 12.02
CA GLU A 48 20.22 31.77 12.87
C GLU A 48 21.51 32.13 12.13
N SER A 49 22.11 31.14 11.44
CA SER A 49 23.30 31.34 10.60
C SER A 49 23.04 32.30 9.45
N LEU A 50 21.88 32.21 8.80
CA LEU A 50 21.50 33.11 7.71
C LEU A 50 21.37 34.55 8.20
N LEU A 51 20.62 34.76 9.29
CA LEU A 51 20.40 36.10 9.85
C LEU A 51 21.70 36.71 10.35
N GLY A 52 22.53 35.96 11.09
CA GLY A 52 23.83 36.45 11.56
C GLY A 52 24.77 36.86 10.41
N PHE A 53 24.82 36.08 9.33
CA PHE A 53 25.64 36.44 8.16
C PHE A 53 25.12 37.68 7.44
N VAL A 54 23.80 37.80 7.32
CA VAL A 54 23.10 38.91 6.64
C VAL A 54 23.26 40.21 7.42
N GLU A 55 23.16 40.17 8.76
CA GLU A 55 23.43 41.28 9.66
C GLU A 55 24.87 41.79 9.53
N LEU A 56 25.86 40.88 9.52
CA LEU A 56 27.27 41.22 9.32
C LEU A 56 27.55 41.91 7.98
N ARG A 57 26.78 41.58 6.94
CA ARG A 57 26.85 42.18 5.60
C ARG A 57 26.15 43.55 5.50
N GLY A 58 25.41 43.97 6.53
CA GLY A 58 24.57 45.17 6.46
C GLY A 58 23.35 45.03 5.54
N LEU A 59 22.91 43.81 5.26
CA LEU A 59 21.69 43.52 4.52
C LEU A 59 20.54 43.46 5.54
N VAL A 60 19.65 44.47 5.57
CA VAL A 60 18.83 44.72 6.78
C VAL A 60 17.37 44.27 6.70
N ASN A 61 16.95 43.54 5.67
CA ASN A 61 15.52 43.30 5.45
C ASN A 61 15.17 41.89 4.99
N ILE A 62 15.42 40.91 5.86
CA ILE A 62 14.86 39.55 5.72
C ILE A 62 13.76 39.38 6.76
N SER A 63 12.54 39.13 6.30
CA SER A 63 11.41 38.76 7.16
C SER A 63 11.02 37.31 6.92
N ALA A 64 10.61 36.62 7.99
CA ALA A 64 10.06 35.28 7.88
C ALA A 64 8.71 35.33 7.14
N ASN A 65 8.56 34.52 6.10
CA ASN A 65 7.33 34.41 5.32
C ASN A 65 6.35 33.39 5.93
N GLU A 66 6.86 32.33 6.55
CA GLU A 66 6.06 31.25 7.12
C GLU A 66 6.64 30.78 8.46
N ILE A 67 5.77 30.34 9.37
CA ILE A 67 6.14 29.77 10.66
C ILE A 67 5.43 28.43 10.79
N PHE A 68 6.22 27.40 11.09
CA PHE A 68 5.70 26.06 11.38
C PHE A 68 5.62 25.88 12.89
N VAL A 69 4.44 25.51 13.39
CA VAL A 69 4.19 25.31 14.81
C VAL A 69 3.65 23.91 15.00
N ASP A 70 4.29 23.15 15.88
CA ASP A 70 3.77 21.88 16.36
C ASP A 70 2.85 22.15 17.57
N ILE A 71 1.65 21.57 17.56
CA ILE A 71 0.62 21.79 18.56
C ILE A 71 0.23 20.44 19.15
N ASP A 72 0.14 20.38 20.48
CA ASP A 72 -0.35 19.18 21.17
C ASP A 72 -1.75 18.81 20.67
N PRO A 73 -1.98 17.53 20.29
CA PRO A 73 -3.32 17.04 19.95
C PRO A 73 -4.37 17.36 21.03
N GLU A 74 -3.98 17.32 22.32
CA GLU A 74 -4.85 17.68 23.42
C GLU A 74 -5.09 19.19 23.44
N GLY A 75 -6.25 19.61 22.93
CA GLY A 75 -6.64 21.01 22.89
C GLY A 75 -6.18 21.76 21.64
N HIS A 76 -5.78 21.05 20.58
CA HIS A 76 -5.40 21.61 19.27
C HIS A 76 -6.34 22.72 18.81
N ALA A 77 -7.66 22.48 18.81
CA ALA A 77 -8.67 23.45 18.37
C ALA A 77 -8.71 24.73 19.23
N ALA A 78 -8.39 24.66 20.53
CA ALA A 78 -8.32 25.83 21.40
C ALA A 78 -7.04 26.63 21.11
N THR A 79 -5.90 25.95 20.98
CA THR A 79 -4.60 26.57 20.67
C THR A 79 -4.60 27.20 19.29
N ALA A 80 -5.08 26.50 18.25
CA ALA A 80 -5.23 27.03 16.91
C ALA A 80 -6.12 28.29 16.88
N ARG A 81 -7.22 28.33 17.64
CA ARG A 81 -8.05 29.54 17.78
C ARG A 81 -7.30 30.70 18.44
N ARG A 82 -6.52 30.43 19.49
CA ARG A 82 -5.68 31.47 20.13
C ARG A 82 -4.64 32.02 19.17
N ILE A 83 -3.96 31.16 18.41
CA ILE A 83 -2.99 31.56 17.39
C ILE A 83 -3.67 32.47 16.35
N ARG A 84 -4.85 32.10 15.82
CA ARG A 84 -5.61 32.96 14.89
C ARG A 84 -5.95 34.33 15.49
N GLN A 85 -6.26 34.39 16.79
CA GLN A 85 -6.58 35.65 17.46
C GLN A 85 -5.38 36.58 17.64
N VAL A 86 -4.18 36.00 17.83
CA VAL A 86 -2.91 36.74 17.94
C VAL A 86 -2.42 37.18 16.55
N PHE A 87 -2.41 36.27 15.58
CA PHE A 87 -1.91 36.51 14.22
C PHE A 87 -3.04 36.83 13.24
N ARG A 88 -3.79 37.92 13.49
CA ARG A 88 -4.97 38.28 12.69
C ARG A 88 -4.68 38.68 11.24
N ALA A 89 -3.46 39.14 10.96
CA ALA A 89 -3.05 39.61 9.64
C ALA A 89 -2.50 38.50 8.72
N GLY A 90 -2.34 37.27 9.24
CA GLY A 90 -1.80 36.13 8.50
C GLY A 90 -2.85 35.07 8.19
N SER A 91 -2.51 34.15 7.27
CA SER A 91 -3.29 32.93 7.03
C SER A 91 -2.79 31.80 7.94
N LEU A 92 -3.67 31.22 8.75
CA LEU A 92 -3.37 29.98 9.46
C LEU A 92 -3.75 28.78 8.59
N LEU A 93 -2.76 27.97 8.22
CA LEU A 93 -2.95 26.70 7.54
C LEU A 93 -2.92 25.58 8.58
N ASP A 94 -4.10 25.15 9.02
CA ASP A 94 -4.24 24.02 9.94
C ASP A 94 -4.18 22.72 9.15
N ARG A 95 -3.14 21.92 9.39
CA ARG A 95 -2.92 20.65 8.68
C ARG A 95 -4.00 19.63 9.01
N GLU A 96 -4.43 19.54 10.27
CA GLU A 96 -5.41 18.54 10.69
C GLU A 96 -6.79 18.86 10.14
N ALA A 97 -7.21 20.13 10.28
CA ALA A 97 -8.46 20.60 9.68
C ALA A 97 -8.46 20.44 8.15
N ARG A 98 -7.33 20.71 7.48
CA ARG A 98 -7.23 20.50 6.01
C ARG A 98 -7.23 19.03 5.60
N ILE A 99 -6.69 18.13 6.41
CA ILE A 99 -6.81 16.70 6.15
C ILE A 99 -8.27 16.29 6.29
N GLU A 100 -8.97 16.78 7.32
CA GLU A 100 -10.40 16.51 7.51
C GLU A 100 -11.27 17.11 6.39
N ASP A 101 -11.01 18.36 5.98
CA ASP A 101 -11.75 19.05 4.90
C ASP A 101 -11.41 18.51 3.49
N SER A 102 -10.17 18.08 3.26
CA SER A 102 -9.73 17.49 1.98
C SER A 102 -10.20 16.05 1.81
N VAL A 103 -10.58 15.40 2.91
CA VAL A 103 -11.27 14.13 2.91
C VAL A 103 -12.75 14.42 2.62
N ILE A 104 -13.08 14.49 1.32
CA ILE A 104 -14.44 14.67 0.79
C ILE A 104 -15.45 13.89 1.63
N ASP A 105 -16.40 14.60 2.25
CA ASP A 105 -17.61 14.14 2.97
C ASP A 105 -17.50 12.73 3.62
N PRO A 106 -17.60 12.57 4.95
CA PRO A 106 -17.56 11.27 5.63
C PRO A 106 -18.42 10.17 4.95
N LEU A 107 -19.51 10.54 4.29
CA LEU A 107 -20.36 9.64 3.50
C LEU A 107 -19.66 9.08 2.24
N THR A 108 -18.86 9.90 1.55
CA THR A 108 -18.06 9.50 0.38
C THR A 108 -16.90 8.59 0.80
N VAL A 109 -16.20 8.92 1.90
CA VAL A 109 -15.16 8.03 2.46
C VAL A 109 -15.74 6.68 2.88
N ALA A 110 -16.90 6.70 3.53
CA ALA A 110 -17.64 5.48 3.87
C ALA A 110 -18.02 4.70 2.60
N GLY A 111 -18.38 5.40 1.52
CA GLY A 111 -18.63 4.81 0.20
C GLY A 111 -17.42 4.05 -0.35
N TRP A 112 -16.23 4.66 -0.38
CA TRP A 112 -15.02 4.03 -0.93
C TRP A 112 -14.48 2.90 -0.02
N ARG A 113 -14.54 3.08 1.30
CA ARG A 113 -14.24 1.99 2.26
C ARG A 113 -15.24 0.84 2.12
N GLY A 114 -16.51 1.15 1.91
CA GLY A 114 -17.57 0.18 1.64
C GLY A 114 -17.33 -0.59 0.34
N MET A 115 -16.93 0.09 -0.73
CA MET A 115 -16.56 -0.56 -2.00
C MET A 115 -15.39 -1.53 -1.84
N GLY A 116 -14.42 -1.22 -0.97
CA GLY A 116 -13.35 -2.16 -0.60
C GLY A 116 -13.88 -3.47 -0.01
N PHE A 117 -14.89 -3.40 0.88
CA PHE A 117 -15.55 -4.61 1.42
C PHE A 117 -16.33 -5.39 0.36
N VAL A 118 -17.04 -4.71 -0.53
CA VAL A 118 -17.77 -5.37 -1.63
C VAL A 118 -16.79 -6.09 -2.56
N ALA A 119 -15.71 -5.41 -2.97
CA ALA A 119 -14.65 -6.01 -3.78
C ALA A 119 -14.02 -7.23 -3.09
N LEU A 120 -13.85 -7.17 -1.77
CA LEU A 120 -13.37 -8.29 -0.97
C LEU A 120 -14.33 -9.49 -0.99
N ILE A 121 -15.63 -9.26 -0.84
CA ILE A 121 -16.65 -10.31 -0.88
C ILE A 121 -16.70 -10.94 -2.28
N VAL A 122 -16.75 -10.13 -3.33
CA VAL A 122 -16.83 -10.61 -4.72
C VAL A 122 -15.55 -11.34 -5.12
N GLY A 123 -14.38 -10.72 -4.88
CA GLY A 123 -13.08 -11.30 -5.20
C GLY A 123 -12.76 -12.54 -4.36
N GLY A 124 -13.04 -12.50 -3.07
CA GLY A 124 -12.89 -13.65 -2.17
C GLY A 124 -13.85 -14.79 -2.53
N GLY A 125 -15.10 -14.47 -2.88
CA GLY A 125 -16.07 -15.44 -3.37
C GLY A 125 -15.63 -16.10 -4.68
N ALA A 126 -15.13 -15.32 -5.64
CA ALA A 126 -14.58 -15.82 -6.89
C ALA A 126 -13.35 -16.72 -6.66
N LEU A 127 -12.46 -16.36 -5.72
CA LEU A 127 -11.31 -17.18 -5.33
C LEU A 127 -11.76 -18.53 -4.75
N VAL A 128 -12.68 -18.53 -3.79
CA VAL A 128 -13.20 -19.74 -3.17
C VAL A 128 -13.89 -20.63 -4.19
N LEU A 129 -14.73 -20.05 -5.05
CA LEU A 129 -15.45 -20.80 -6.07
C LEU A 129 -14.49 -21.37 -7.13
N GLY A 130 -13.54 -20.57 -7.61
CA GLY A 130 -12.53 -21.03 -8.57
C GLY A 130 -11.68 -22.16 -8.01
N TYR A 131 -11.28 -22.08 -6.73
CA TYR A 131 -10.54 -23.13 -6.09
C TYR A 131 -11.38 -24.40 -5.86
N PHE A 132 -12.65 -24.24 -5.48
CA PHE A 132 -13.59 -25.36 -5.37
C PHE A 132 -13.79 -26.07 -6.71
N THR A 133 -13.99 -25.33 -7.80
CA THR A 133 -14.09 -25.89 -9.15
C THR A 133 -12.82 -26.65 -9.55
N TYR A 134 -11.65 -26.09 -9.24
CA TYR A 134 -10.37 -26.77 -9.45
C TYR A 134 -10.29 -28.10 -8.69
N LEU A 135 -10.64 -28.11 -7.40
CA LEU A 135 -10.62 -29.32 -6.58
C LEU A 135 -11.58 -30.40 -7.09
N VAL A 136 -12.81 -30.02 -7.48
CA VAL A 136 -13.79 -30.97 -8.05
C VAL A 136 -13.29 -31.54 -9.38
N ALA A 137 -12.79 -30.69 -10.27
CA ALA A 137 -12.25 -31.11 -11.56
C ALA A 137 -11.04 -32.05 -11.40
N HIS A 138 -10.16 -31.76 -10.44
CA HIS A 138 -9.03 -32.62 -10.11
C HIS A 138 -9.50 -33.96 -9.51
N SER A 139 -10.40 -33.95 -8.52
CA SER A 139 -10.92 -35.17 -7.89
C SER A 139 -11.52 -36.13 -8.92
N ASN A 140 -12.26 -35.63 -9.93
CA ASN A 140 -12.83 -36.48 -10.98
C ASN A 140 -11.78 -37.17 -11.85
N ARG A 141 -10.61 -36.56 -12.06
CA ARG A 141 -9.50 -37.17 -12.81
C ARG A 141 -8.75 -38.20 -11.95
N THR A 142 -8.51 -37.87 -10.69
CA THR A 142 -7.70 -38.68 -9.77
C THR A 142 -8.41 -39.94 -9.27
N ILE A 143 -9.75 -40.05 -9.41
CA ILE A 143 -10.50 -41.28 -9.06
C ILE A 143 -9.94 -42.51 -9.81
N HIS A 144 -9.59 -42.38 -11.09
CA HIS A 144 -9.04 -43.49 -11.87
C HIS A 144 -7.63 -43.90 -11.39
N ASP A 145 -6.76 -42.93 -11.10
CA ASP A 145 -5.40 -43.18 -10.60
C ASP A 145 -5.39 -43.77 -9.18
N SER A 146 -6.36 -43.35 -8.36
CA SER A 146 -6.52 -43.83 -6.98
C SER A 146 -6.86 -45.34 -6.91
N ALA A 147 -7.53 -45.87 -7.93
CA ALA A 147 -7.84 -47.29 -8.05
C ALA A 147 -6.57 -48.14 -8.28
N TYR A 148 -5.68 -47.66 -9.15
CA TYR A 148 -4.39 -48.29 -9.42
C TYR A 148 -3.45 -48.23 -8.21
N LEU A 149 -3.34 -47.08 -7.54
CA LEU A 149 -2.52 -46.92 -6.34
C LEU A 149 -3.01 -47.83 -5.20
N ARG A 150 -4.33 -48.03 -5.08
CA ARG A 150 -4.91 -48.97 -4.12
C ARG A 150 -4.62 -50.43 -4.47
N ALA A 151 -4.63 -50.80 -5.76
CA ALA A 151 -4.24 -52.12 -6.22
C ALA A 151 -2.74 -52.43 -5.95
N MET A 152 -1.89 -51.40 -5.93
CA MET A 152 -0.47 -51.51 -5.58
C MET A 152 -0.18 -51.44 -4.06
N GLY A 153 -1.20 -51.36 -3.20
CA GLY A 153 -1.05 -51.46 -1.75
C GLY A 153 -0.80 -50.14 -1.01
N LEU A 154 -1.10 -48.98 -1.63
CA LEU A 154 -0.92 -47.69 -0.96
C LEU A 154 -1.87 -47.53 0.24
N SER A 155 -1.34 -47.12 1.39
CA SER A 155 -2.14 -46.92 2.61
C SER A 155 -3.02 -45.65 2.52
N LYS A 156 -4.25 -45.72 3.06
CA LYS A 156 -5.21 -44.59 3.13
C LYS A 156 -4.58 -43.27 3.66
N PRO A 157 -3.77 -43.27 4.74
CA PRO A 157 -3.12 -42.04 5.20
C PRO A 157 -1.98 -41.55 4.28
N GLY A 158 -1.34 -42.43 3.51
CA GLY A 158 -0.34 -42.04 2.50
C GLY A 158 -0.93 -41.23 1.36
N PHE A 159 -2.11 -41.63 0.88
CA PHE A 159 -2.86 -40.90 -0.15
C PHE A 159 -3.23 -39.48 0.31
N MET A 160 -3.75 -39.35 1.54
CA MET A 160 -4.09 -38.03 2.12
C MET A 160 -2.87 -37.10 2.19
N ARG A 161 -1.71 -37.61 2.62
CA ARG A 161 -0.49 -36.80 2.71
C ARG A 161 -0.02 -36.34 1.33
N SER A 162 -0.08 -37.21 0.32
CA SER A 162 0.28 -36.86 -1.06
C SER A 162 -0.61 -35.74 -1.60
N ALA A 163 -1.93 -35.89 -1.46
CA ALA A 163 -2.90 -34.88 -1.92
C ALA A 163 -2.73 -33.54 -1.20
N LEU A 164 -2.44 -33.57 0.11
CA LEU A 164 -2.19 -32.35 0.88
C LEU A 164 -0.92 -31.62 0.42
N ILE A 165 0.15 -32.36 0.11
CA ILE A 165 1.40 -31.77 -0.39
C ILE A 165 1.18 -31.17 -1.79
N GLU A 166 0.53 -31.91 -2.69
CA GLU A 166 0.27 -31.45 -4.06
C GLU A 166 -0.57 -30.16 -4.07
N HIS A 167 -1.71 -30.16 -3.38
CA HIS A 167 -2.56 -28.97 -3.29
C HIS A 167 -1.90 -27.86 -2.47
N GLY A 168 -1.10 -28.19 -1.46
CA GLY A 168 -0.34 -27.23 -0.67
C GLY A 168 0.68 -26.45 -1.52
N ILE A 169 1.39 -27.12 -2.43
CA ILE A 169 2.33 -26.47 -3.36
C ILE A 169 1.57 -25.53 -4.31
N VAL A 170 0.49 -26.01 -4.92
CA VAL A 170 -0.33 -25.21 -5.86
C VAL A 170 -0.92 -23.98 -5.15
N ALA A 171 -1.48 -24.17 -3.95
CA ALA A 171 -2.02 -23.08 -3.15
C ALA A 171 -0.93 -22.07 -2.75
N GLY A 172 0.24 -22.54 -2.31
CA GLY A 172 1.37 -21.68 -1.93
C GLY A 172 1.84 -20.81 -3.08
N ILE A 173 2.04 -21.39 -4.27
CA ILE A 173 2.41 -20.65 -5.47
C ILE A 173 1.30 -19.65 -5.85
N GLY A 174 0.04 -20.07 -5.83
CA GLY A 174 -1.10 -19.22 -6.13
C GLY A 174 -1.21 -18.01 -5.21
N VAL A 175 -0.96 -18.18 -3.90
CA VAL A 175 -0.96 -17.08 -2.92
C VAL A 175 0.18 -16.10 -3.20
N ILE A 176 1.38 -16.58 -3.45
CA ILE A 176 2.54 -15.73 -3.74
C ILE A 176 2.28 -14.89 -4.99
N VAL A 177 1.86 -15.53 -6.08
CA VAL A 177 1.57 -14.85 -7.35
C VAL A 177 0.39 -13.90 -7.21
N GLY A 178 -0.66 -14.30 -6.48
CA GLY A 178 -1.83 -13.47 -6.20
C GLY A 178 -1.51 -12.20 -5.42
N ILE A 179 -0.72 -12.30 -4.33
CA ILE A 179 -0.30 -11.13 -3.56
C ILE A 179 0.59 -10.22 -4.42
N ALA A 180 1.57 -10.78 -5.13
CA ALA A 180 2.47 -9.99 -5.97
C ALA A 180 1.72 -9.23 -7.08
N SER A 181 0.87 -9.92 -7.82
CA SER A 181 0.03 -9.31 -8.86
C SER A 181 -0.93 -8.26 -8.31
N GLY A 182 -1.56 -8.52 -7.16
CA GLY A 182 -2.45 -7.57 -6.48
C GLY A 182 -1.72 -6.29 -6.06
N LEU A 183 -0.52 -6.40 -5.50
CA LEU A 183 0.31 -5.25 -5.13
C LEU A 183 0.72 -4.42 -6.35
N VAL A 184 1.12 -5.08 -7.45
CA VAL A 184 1.46 -4.41 -8.70
C VAL A 184 0.24 -3.71 -9.30
N ALA A 185 -0.90 -4.40 -9.40
CA ALA A 185 -2.14 -3.85 -9.93
C ALA A 185 -2.62 -2.65 -9.11
N SER A 186 -2.52 -2.73 -7.78
CA SER A 186 -2.87 -1.63 -6.88
C SER A 186 -1.97 -0.40 -7.10
N ARG A 187 -0.65 -0.59 -7.24
CA ARG A 187 0.29 0.50 -7.54
C ARG A 187 -0.03 1.17 -8.88
N VAL A 188 -0.34 0.38 -9.91
CA VAL A 188 -0.70 0.91 -11.24
C VAL A 188 -2.03 1.67 -11.19
N ALA A 189 -3.05 1.10 -10.57
CA ALA A 189 -4.37 1.72 -10.46
C ALA A 189 -4.34 3.05 -9.70
N VAL A 190 -3.66 3.09 -8.55
CA VAL A 190 -3.53 4.31 -7.75
C VAL A 190 -2.66 5.34 -8.47
N GLY A 191 -1.55 4.91 -9.09
CA GLY A 191 -0.68 5.80 -9.87
C GLY A 191 -1.39 6.48 -11.04
N ALA A 192 -2.33 5.78 -11.70
CA ALA A 192 -3.13 6.37 -12.77
C ALA A 192 -4.07 7.48 -12.28
N ILE A 193 -4.58 7.37 -11.06
CA ILE A 193 -5.45 8.39 -10.44
C ILE A 193 -4.62 9.53 -9.85
N ALA A 194 -3.35 9.28 -9.51
CA ALA A 194 -2.49 10.22 -8.79
C ALA A 194 -1.88 11.35 -9.65
N HIS A 195 -2.63 11.83 -10.64
CA HIS A 195 -2.25 12.98 -11.47
C HIS A 195 -3.19 14.16 -11.22
N SER A 196 -2.66 15.37 -11.15
CA SER A 196 -3.46 16.59 -11.11
C SER A 196 -4.27 16.78 -12.40
N GLU A 197 -5.26 17.68 -12.38
CA GLU A 197 -6.00 18.09 -13.60
C GLU A 197 -5.08 18.60 -14.73
N THR A 198 -3.86 19.02 -14.37
CA THR A 198 -2.81 19.50 -15.29
C THR A 198 -1.80 18.42 -15.70
N GLY A 199 -2.01 17.16 -15.31
CA GLY A 199 -1.14 16.03 -15.67
C GLY A 199 0.21 16.00 -14.93
N ARG A 200 0.35 16.77 -13.85
CA ARG A 200 1.54 16.76 -12.99
C ARG A 200 1.37 15.72 -11.87
N GLU A 201 2.47 15.17 -11.39
CA GLU A 201 2.45 14.29 -10.21
C GLU A 201 1.82 15.01 -9.03
N LEU A 202 0.93 14.34 -8.30
CA LEU A 202 0.36 14.86 -7.07
C LEU A 202 1.46 15.04 -6.01
N LEU A 203 1.49 16.22 -5.40
CA LEU A 203 2.33 16.53 -4.25
C LEU A 203 1.46 16.70 -3.00
N PRO A 204 1.83 16.12 -1.86
CA PRO A 204 2.91 15.13 -1.68
C PRO A 204 2.61 13.80 -2.40
N PRO A 205 3.65 13.03 -2.78
CA PRO A 205 3.46 11.77 -3.50
C PRO A 205 2.64 10.77 -2.67
N PHE A 206 1.82 9.97 -3.34
CA PHE A 206 1.02 8.96 -2.65
C PHE A 206 1.91 7.86 -2.08
N ILE A 207 1.53 7.37 -0.89
CA ILE A 207 2.15 6.21 -0.26
C ILE A 207 1.11 5.10 -0.24
N LEU A 208 1.41 3.99 -0.90
CA LEU A 208 0.53 2.84 -0.90
C LEU A 208 0.61 2.13 0.46
N GLN A 209 -0.43 2.29 1.28
CA GLN A 209 -0.59 1.58 2.54
C GLN A 209 -1.59 0.44 2.36
N THR A 210 -1.11 -0.79 2.43
CA THR A 210 -1.96 -1.99 2.38
C THR A 210 -2.28 -2.46 3.79
N SER A 211 -3.57 -2.57 4.11
CA SER A 211 -4.02 -3.25 5.32
C SER A 211 -3.97 -4.77 5.10
N TRP A 212 -3.23 -5.48 5.95
CA TRP A 212 -3.03 -6.92 5.80
C TRP A 212 -4.16 -7.76 6.38
N TRP A 213 -4.94 -7.20 7.32
CA TRP A 213 -6.06 -7.91 7.96
C TRP A 213 -7.09 -8.47 6.97
N PRO A 214 -7.62 -7.68 6.01
CA PRO A 214 -8.58 -8.21 5.04
C PRO A 214 -7.98 -9.29 4.14
N VAL A 215 -6.71 -9.14 3.73
CA VAL A 215 -5.99 -10.14 2.95
C VAL A 215 -5.88 -11.46 3.72
N ALA A 216 -5.47 -11.39 4.99
CA ALA A 216 -5.37 -12.56 5.86
C ALA A 216 -6.73 -13.26 6.04
N THR A 217 -7.82 -12.50 6.21
CA THR A 217 -9.18 -13.07 6.31
C THR A 217 -9.55 -13.88 5.07
N ILE A 218 -9.33 -13.34 3.87
CA ILE A 218 -9.62 -14.07 2.62
C ILE A 218 -8.76 -15.32 2.51
N LEU A 219 -7.47 -15.23 2.84
CA LEU A 219 -6.55 -16.37 2.77
C LEU A 219 -6.96 -17.49 3.73
N VAL A 220 -7.40 -17.15 4.94
CA VAL A 220 -7.94 -18.12 5.90
C VAL A 220 -9.22 -18.78 5.37
N LEU A 221 -10.14 -18.00 4.79
CA LEU A 221 -11.36 -18.54 4.18
C LEU A 221 -11.04 -19.46 3.00
N ALA A 222 -10.11 -19.08 2.13
CA ALA A 222 -9.65 -19.89 1.00
C ALA A 222 -8.96 -21.18 1.46
N ALA A 223 -8.12 -21.11 2.49
CA ALA A 223 -7.50 -22.28 3.11
C ALA A 223 -8.55 -23.22 3.71
N GLY A 224 -9.55 -22.68 4.41
CA GLY A 224 -10.68 -23.44 4.94
C GLY A 224 -11.47 -24.16 3.85
N ALA A 225 -11.83 -23.46 2.77
CA ALA A 225 -12.48 -24.06 1.60
C ALA A 225 -11.63 -25.17 0.97
N GLY A 226 -10.31 -24.99 0.97
CA GLY A 226 -9.36 -26.02 0.52
C GLY A 226 -9.37 -27.28 1.35
N ILE A 227 -9.31 -27.14 2.67
CA ILE A 227 -9.39 -28.28 3.58
C ILE A 227 -10.71 -29.03 3.37
N ILE A 228 -11.83 -28.31 3.24
CA ILE A 228 -13.15 -28.91 2.96
C ILE A 228 -13.12 -29.70 1.65
N GLY A 229 -12.53 -29.15 0.58
CA GLY A 229 -12.44 -29.86 -0.69
C GLY A 229 -11.56 -31.11 -0.64
N VAL A 230 -10.42 -31.06 0.06
CA VAL A 230 -9.55 -32.24 0.28
C VAL A 230 -10.29 -33.32 1.09
N VAL A 231 -10.99 -32.93 2.15
CA VAL A 231 -11.80 -33.84 2.97
C VAL A 231 -12.95 -34.45 2.16
N SER A 232 -13.61 -33.65 1.31
CA SER A 232 -14.67 -34.12 0.41
C SER A 232 -14.14 -35.16 -0.58
N ALA A 233 -13.01 -34.90 -1.21
CA ALA A 233 -12.34 -35.85 -2.11
C ALA A 233 -11.98 -37.16 -1.39
N PHE A 234 -11.51 -37.07 -0.14
CA PHE A 234 -11.21 -38.24 0.68
C PHE A 234 -12.47 -39.05 1.04
N ILE A 235 -13.57 -38.40 1.40
CA ILE A 235 -14.85 -39.07 1.66
C ILE A 235 -15.38 -39.73 0.38
N GLY A 236 -15.28 -39.06 -0.76
CA GLY A 236 -15.62 -39.60 -2.08
C GLY A 236 -14.84 -40.87 -2.40
N PHE A 237 -13.53 -40.86 -2.17
CA PHE A 237 -12.65 -42.02 -2.30
C PHE A 237 -13.01 -43.17 -1.36
N LEU A 238 -13.45 -42.87 -0.12
CA LEU A 238 -13.88 -43.91 0.83
C LEU A 238 -15.22 -44.55 0.46
N ARG A 239 -16.10 -43.82 -0.24
CA ARG A 239 -17.46 -44.25 -0.58
C ARG A 239 -17.56 -45.05 -1.88
N THR A 240 -16.57 -45.01 -2.76
CA THR A 240 -16.59 -45.76 -4.02
C THR A 240 -16.21 -47.23 -3.79
N PRO A 241 -17.13 -48.19 -3.97
CA PRO A 241 -16.82 -49.61 -3.81
C PRO A 241 -16.01 -50.12 -5.01
N LEU A 242 -15.05 -51.03 -4.75
CA LEU A 242 -14.08 -51.51 -5.75
C LEU A 242 -14.70 -52.10 -7.03
N HIS A 243 -15.96 -52.55 -6.99
CA HIS A 243 -16.61 -53.23 -8.11
C HIS A 243 -17.17 -52.30 -9.19
N GLU A 244 -17.31 -50.99 -8.93
CA GLU A 244 -17.70 -50.00 -9.95
C GLU A 244 -16.51 -49.55 -10.80
N LEU A 245 -15.29 -49.60 -10.24
CA LEU A 245 -14.06 -49.16 -10.92
C LEU A 245 -13.59 -50.11 -12.03
N THR A 246 -14.05 -51.36 -12.01
CA THR A 246 -13.75 -52.34 -13.08
C THR A 246 -14.73 -52.30 -14.24
N ARG A 247 -15.86 -51.58 -14.10
CA ARG A 247 -16.95 -51.57 -15.11
C ARG A 247 -16.99 -50.29 -15.95
N SER A 248 -16.25 -49.26 -15.57
CA SER A 248 -16.10 -48.00 -16.32
C SER A 248 -14.91 -48.00 -17.30
N ALA A 249 -14.29 -49.16 -17.52
CA ALA A 249 -13.17 -49.35 -18.46
C ALA A 249 -13.60 -49.95 -19.82
N GLU A 250 -14.90 -50.11 -20.06
CA GLU A 250 -15.49 -50.33 -21.40
C GLU A 250 -16.15 -49.04 -21.90
#